data_AF-A0A0E0AV09-F1
#
_entry.id   AF-A0A0E0AV09-F1
#
_cell.length_a   1.000
_cell.length_b   1.000
_cell.length_c   1.000
_cell.angle_alpha   90.00
_cell.angle_beta   90.00
_cell.angle_gamma   90.00
#
_symmetry.space_group_name_H-M   'P 1'
#
loop_
_entity.id
_entity.type
_entity.pdbx_description
1 polymer ?
#
loop_
_entity_poly.entity_id
_entity_poly.type
_entity_poly.pdbx_seq_one_letter_code
_entity_poly.pdbx_strand_id
1 'polypeptide(L)'
;MNLDDAFEQKNEIAKAVEDELEKAMSMYGYEIVQTLIVDIEPDEHVKRAMNEINAAARLRVAANEKAEAEKILQIKRAEGDAESKYLAGLGIARQRQAIVDGLRDSVLAFSENVPGTSAKDVMDMVLVTQYFDTMKEIGASSKSSSVFIPHGPGAVKDIAAQIRDGQLQAKLI
;
A
#
# COMPACT_ATOMS: atom_id res chain seq x y z
N MET A 1 30.69 -33.28 18.48
CA MET A 1 29.34 -33.60 18.98
C MET A 1 28.82 -32.35 19.64
N ASN A 2 27.76 -31.78 19.09
CA ASN A 2 27.04 -30.70 19.74
C ASN A 2 26.41 -31.25 21.02
N LEU A 3 26.26 -30.44 22.08
CA LEU A 3 25.67 -30.96 23.33
C LEU A 3 24.24 -31.46 23.10
N ASP A 4 23.52 -30.86 22.14
CA ASP A 4 22.21 -31.33 21.67
C ASP A 4 22.27 -32.76 21.09
N ASP A 5 23.33 -33.10 20.34
CA ASP A 5 23.51 -34.44 19.78
C ASP A 5 23.69 -35.48 20.90
N ALA A 6 24.34 -35.12 22.01
CA ALA A 6 24.52 -36.02 23.16
C ALA A 6 23.20 -36.28 23.92
N PHE A 7 22.24 -35.36 23.88
CA PHE A 7 20.90 -35.57 24.43
C PHE A 7 20.03 -36.43 23.52
N GLU A 8 20.13 -36.27 22.19
CA GLU A 8 19.43 -37.13 21.23
C GLU A 8 20.04 -38.55 21.16
N GLN A 9 21.36 -38.67 21.35
CA GLN A 9 22.11 -39.92 21.23
C GLN A 9 22.29 -40.67 22.55
N LYS A 10 21.43 -40.44 23.57
CA LYS A 10 21.50 -41.18 24.86
C LYS A 10 21.59 -42.69 24.68
N ASN A 11 20.86 -43.25 23.71
CA ASN A 11 20.90 -44.68 23.40
C ASN A 11 22.22 -45.12 22.76
N GLU A 12 22.85 -44.29 21.93
CA GLU A 12 24.16 -44.62 21.34
C GLU A 12 25.27 -44.56 22.38
N ILE A 13 25.21 -43.58 23.30
CA ILE A 13 26.16 -43.48 24.41
C ILE A 13 26.02 -44.70 25.33
N ALA A 14 24.78 -45.11 25.67
CA ALA A 14 24.55 -46.28 26.51
C ALA A 14 25.16 -47.55 25.87
N LYS A 15 24.95 -47.72 24.57
CA LYS A 15 25.47 -48.85 23.81
C LYS A 15 27.00 -48.84 23.69
N ALA A 16 27.60 -47.67 23.48
CA ALA A 16 29.06 -47.52 23.47
C ALA A 16 29.68 -47.89 24.83
N VAL A 17 29.02 -47.50 25.93
CA VAL A 17 29.45 -47.85 27.30
C VAL A 17 29.26 -49.35 27.57
N GLU A 18 28.15 -49.94 27.10
CA GLU A 18 27.88 -51.38 27.20
C GLU A 18 28.97 -52.21 26.51
N ASP A 19 29.27 -51.91 25.24
CA ASP A 19 30.29 -52.60 24.45
C ASP A 19 31.70 -52.52 25.07
N GLU A 20 32.00 -51.43 25.78
CA GLU A 20 33.29 -51.22 26.43
C GLU A 20 33.37 -51.96 27.78
N LEU A 21 32.28 -51.91 28.58
CA LEU A 21 32.20 -52.62 29.86
C LEU A 21 32.14 -54.14 29.68
N GLU A 22 31.41 -54.65 28.68
CA GLU A 22 31.24 -56.08 28.40
C GLU A 22 32.59 -56.75 28.11
N LYS A 23 33.47 -56.08 27.36
CA LYS A 23 34.83 -56.57 27.08
C LYS A 23 35.69 -56.70 28.33
N ALA A 24 35.57 -55.75 29.26
CA ALA A 24 36.33 -55.77 30.51
C ALA A 24 35.76 -56.79 31.51
N MET A 25 34.44 -56.91 31.60
CA MET A 25 33.73 -57.73 32.58
C MET A 25 33.64 -59.20 32.19
N SER A 26 33.64 -59.51 30.89
CA SER A 26 33.67 -60.89 30.39
C SER A 26 34.94 -61.65 30.82
N MET A 27 36.07 -60.97 31.01
CA MET A 27 37.29 -61.57 31.56
C MET A 27 37.12 -62.06 33.01
N TYR A 28 36.18 -61.47 33.74
CA TYR A 28 35.87 -61.81 35.13
C TYR A 28 34.63 -62.70 35.27
N GLY A 29 34.01 -63.12 34.16
CA GLY A 29 32.85 -63.99 34.14
C GLY A 29 31.52 -63.30 34.44
N TYR A 30 31.45 -61.97 34.31
CA TYR A 30 30.21 -61.20 34.45
C TYR A 30 29.64 -60.81 33.08
N GLU A 31 28.33 -60.98 32.91
CA GLU A 31 27.57 -60.57 31.72
C GLU A 31 26.75 -59.31 32.04
N ILE A 32 26.93 -58.25 31.24
CA ILE A 32 26.16 -57.02 31.37
C ILE A 32 24.89 -57.19 30.54
N VAL A 33 23.71 -57.15 31.17
CA VAL A 33 22.43 -57.35 30.48
C VAL A 33 21.89 -56.06 29.84
N GLN A 34 22.15 -54.91 30.48
CA GLN A 34 21.74 -53.60 29.98
C GLN A 34 22.45 -52.48 30.75
N THR A 35 22.87 -51.43 30.05
CA THR A 35 23.29 -50.16 30.66
C THR A 35 22.18 -49.11 30.52
N LEU A 36 21.74 -48.52 31.64
CA LEU A 36 20.82 -47.37 31.64
C LEU A 36 21.58 -46.10 32.02
N ILE A 37 21.47 -45.08 31.18
CA ILE A 37 21.87 -43.72 31.55
C ILE A 37 20.71 -43.10 32.32
N VAL A 38 20.93 -42.80 33.60
CA VAL A 38 19.89 -42.28 34.50
C VAL A 38 19.63 -40.80 34.22
N ASP A 39 20.67 -39.97 34.20
CA ASP A 39 20.55 -38.56 33.84
C ASP A 39 21.87 -38.00 33.28
N ILE A 40 21.77 -36.99 32.42
CA ILE A 40 22.91 -36.22 31.92
C ILE A 40 22.64 -34.77 32.30
N GLU A 41 23.30 -34.30 33.36
CA GLU A 41 23.22 -32.91 33.77
C GLU A 41 24.44 -32.15 33.27
N PRO A 42 24.30 -31.32 32.22
CA PRO A 42 25.34 -30.39 31.85
C PRO A 42 25.47 -29.27 32.89
N ASP A 43 26.65 -28.66 32.90
CA ASP A 43 26.98 -27.53 33.75
C ASP A 43 25.96 -26.38 33.58
N GLU A 44 25.66 -25.70 34.69
CA GLU A 44 24.66 -24.63 34.74
C GLU A 44 24.99 -23.49 33.77
N HIS A 45 26.28 -23.17 33.58
CA HIS A 45 26.71 -22.17 32.62
C HIS A 45 26.41 -22.60 31.17
N VAL A 46 26.56 -23.89 30.87
CA VAL A 46 26.28 -24.44 29.53
C VAL A 46 24.78 -24.48 29.27
N LYS A 47 23.96 -24.90 30.25
CA LYS A 47 22.49 -24.85 30.15
C LYS A 47 22.00 -23.43 29.86
N ARG A 48 22.55 -22.43 30.56
CA ARG A 48 22.18 -21.02 30.36
C ARG A 48 22.59 -20.51 28.98
N ALA A 49 23.84 -20.77 28.57
CA ALA A 49 24.34 -20.36 27.27
C ALA A 49 23.54 -20.99 26.12
N MET A 50 23.19 -22.28 26.21
CA MET A 50 22.35 -22.95 25.21
C MET A 50 20.95 -22.35 25.13
N ASN A 51 20.32 -22.07 26.27
CA ASN A 51 19.00 -21.43 26.29
C ASN A 51 19.05 -20.02 25.68
N GLU A 52 20.09 -19.25 25.97
CA GLU A 52 20.29 -17.93 25.37
C GLU A 52 20.50 -18.02 23.85
N ILE A 53 21.30 -18.98 23.36
CA ILE A 53 21.52 -19.19 21.92
C ILE A 53 20.21 -19.58 21.23
N ASN A 54 19.45 -20.51 21.80
CA ASN A 54 18.18 -20.96 21.24
C ASN A 54 17.12 -19.83 21.27
N ALA A 55 17.07 -19.06 22.34
CA ALA A 55 16.21 -17.88 22.43
C ALA A 55 16.60 -16.83 21.37
N ALA A 56 17.89 -16.53 21.24
CA ALA A 56 18.38 -15.57 20.25
C ALA A 56 18.12 -16.04 18.80
N ALA A 57 18.30 -17.33 18.51
CA ALA A 57 17.99 -17.90 17.21
C ALA A 57 16.51 -17.77 16.87
N ARG A 58 15.61 -18.10 17.82
CA ARG A 58 14.16 -17.92 17.66
C ARG A 58 13.77 -16.45 17.48
N LEU A 59 14.36 -15.56 18.28
CA LEU A 59 14.14 -14.12 18.17
C LEU A 59 14.59 -13.58 16.81
N ARG A 60 15.73 -14.05 16.29
CA ARG A 60 16.25 -13.64 14.98
C ARG A 60 15.31 -14.07 13.85
N VAL A 61 14.79 -15.30 13.89
CA VAL A 61 13.81 -15.78 12.90
C VAL A 61 12.53 -14.93 12.98
N ALA A 62 11.98 -14.73 14.18
CA ALA A 62 10.78 -13.92 14.36
C ALA A 62 10.98 -12.45 13.93
N ALA A 63 12.17 -11.87 14.17
CA ALA A 63 12.49 -10.51 13.74
C ALA A 63 12.58 -10.41 12.21
N ASN A 64 13.19 -11.38 11.54
CA ASN A 64 13.26 -11.44 10.08
C ASN A 64 11.87 -11.58 9.46
N GLU A 65 11.04 -12.48 9.97
CA GLU A 65 9.66 -12.65 9.50
C GLU A 65 8.81 -11.38 9.70
N LYS A 66 8.96 -10.71 10.86
CA LYS A 66 8.31 -9.42 11.10
C LYS A 66 8.78 -8.33 10.12
N ALA A 67 10.08 -8.22 9.90
CA ALA A 67 10.64 -7.23 8.97
C ALA A 67 10.15 -7.48 7.53
N GLU A 68 10.06 -8.74 7.11
CA GLU A 68 9.53 -9.11 5.81
C GLU A 68 8.02 -8.82 5.69
N ALA A 69 7.25 -9.11 6.73
CA ALA A 69 5.83 -8.76 6.79
C ALA A 69 5.60 -7.23 6.71
N GLU A 70 6.39 -6.45 7.44
CA GLU A 70 6.33 -4.98 7.39
C GLU A 70 6.67 -4.44 6.00
N LYS A 71 7.71 -5.00 5.36
CA LYS A 71 8.09 -4.65 3.98
C LYS A 71 6.95 -4.93 3.00
N ILE A 72 6.34 -6.11 3.07
CA ILE A 72 5.22 -6.48 2.20
C ILE A 72 4.04 -5.53 2.41
N LEU A 73 3.72 -5.23 3.67
CA LEU A 73 2.62 -4.35 4.02
C LEU A 73 2.85 -2.91 3.52
N GLN A 74 4.08 -2.41 3.61
CA GLN A 74 4.43 -1.09 3.08
C GLN A 74 4.36 -1.04 1.54
N ILE A 75 4.86 -2.06 0.84
CA ILE A 75 4.77 -2.16 -0.62
C ILE A 75 3.30 -2.20 -1.05
N LYS A 76 2.47 -3.04 -0.41
CA LYS A 76 1.05 -3.17 -0.74
C LYS A 76 0.26 -1.88 -0.51
N ARG A 77 0.58 -1.13 0.55
CA ARG A 77 0.01 0.21 0.75
C ARG A 77 0.41 1.17 -0.38
N ALA A 78 1.69 1.19 -0.75
CA ALA A 78 2.17 2.07 -1.82
C ALA A 78 1.57 1.70 -3.19
N GLU A 79 1.42 0.41 -3.49
CA GLU A 79 0.72 -0.10 -4.68
C GLU A 79 -0.75 0.35 -4.68
N GLY A 80 -1.46 0.17 -3.57
CA GLY A 80 -2.86 0.59 -3.44
C GLY A 80 -3.04 2.11 -3.58
N ASP A 81 -2.14 2.91 -3.02
CA ASP A 81 -2.17 4.38 -3.17
C ASP A 81 -1.92 4.81 -4.61
N ALA A 82 -1.00 4.15 -5.32
CA ALA A 82 -0.72 4.43 -6.72
C ALA A 82 -1.90 4.05 -7.62
N GLU A 83 -2.48 2.86 -7.39
CA GLU A 83 -3.63 2.36 -8.14
C GLU A 83 -4.87 3.23 -7.91
N SER A 84 -5.12 3.64 -6.66
CA SER A 84 -6.20 4.56 -6.29
C SER A 84 -6.08 5.89 -7.04
N LYS A 85 -4.89 6.51 -7.06
CA LYS A 85 -4.64 7.74 -7.81
C LYS A 85 -4.82 7.55 -9.32
N TYR A 86 -4.38 6.42 -9.86
CA TYR A 86 -4.55 6.08 -11.28
C TYR A 86 -6.04 5.95 -11.64
N LEU A 87 -6.81 5.20 -10.87
CA LEU A 87 -8.25 5.03 -11.06
C LEU A 87 -9.01 6.34 -10.90
N ALA A 88 -8.64 7.19 -9.93
CA ALA A 88 -9.20 8.52 -9.77
C ALA A 88 -8.93 9.40 -11.00
N GLY A 89 -7.70 9.40 -11.51
CA GLY A 89 -7.34 10.12 -12.73
C GLY A 89 -8.11 9.64 -13.96
N LEU A 90 -8.26 8.32 -14.11
CA LEU A 90 -9.07 7.71 -15.17
C LEU A 90 -10.54 8.10 -15.05
N GLY A 91 -11.08 8.13 -13.83
CA GLY A 91 -12.44 8.57 -13.52
C GLY A 91 -12.67 10.02 -13.96
N ILE A 92 -11.76 10.94 -13.61
CA ILE A 92 -11.83 12.35 -14.01
C ILE A 92 -11.76 12.49 -15.54
N ALA A 93 -10.86 11.75 -16.20
CA ALA A 93 -10.74 11.79 -17.66
C ALA A 93 -12.04 11.30 -18.35
N ARG A 94 -12.61 10.18 -17.89
CA ARG A 94 -13.89 9.67 -18.38
C ARG A 94 -15.04 10.62 -18.10
N GLN A 95 -15.09 11.23 -16.93
CA GLN A 95 -16.08 12.25 -16.59
C GLN A 95 -15.97 13.45 -17.55
N ARG A 96 -14.77 13.96 -17.80
CA ARG A 96 -14.54 15.06 -18.75
C ARG A 96 -14.98 14.69 -20.17
N GLN A 97 -14.69 13.47 -20.61
CA GLN A 97 -15.14 12.97 -21.91
C GLN A 97 -16.67 12.96 -22.00
N ALA A 98 -17.35 12.41 -20.99
CA ALA A 98 -18.81 12.36 -20.94
C ALA A 98 -19.45 13.77 -20.93
N ILE A 99 -18.82 14.74 -20.26
CA ILE A 99 -19.28 16.14 -20.28
C ILE A 99 -19.16 16.74 -21.68
N VAL A 100 -18.02 16.55 -22.36
CA VAL A 100 -17.79 17.07 -23.72
C VAL A 100 -18.76 16.45 -24.72
N ASP A 101 -18.95 15.13 -24.63
CA ASP A 101 -19.88 14.41 -25.51
C ASP A 101 -21.33 14.86 -25.25
N GLY A 102 -21.74 15.00 -23.97
CA GLY A 102 -23.07 15.50 -23.62
C GLY A 102 -23.32 16.95 -24.06
N LEU A 103 -22.31 17.83 -23.96
CA LEU A 103 -22.39 19.20 -24.47
C LEU A 103 -22.50 19.23 -25.99
N ARG A 104 -21.74 18.39 -26.69
CA ARG A 104 -21.82 18.24 -28.16
C ARG A 104 -23.21 17.82 -28.60
N ASP A 105 -23.77 16.80 -27.95
CA ASP A 105 -25.11 16.31 -28.25
C ASP A 105 -26.17 17.38 -27.96
N SER A 106 -26.01 18.12 -26.86
CA SER A 106 -26.88 19.24 -26.51
C SER A 106 -26.85 20.36 -27.56
N VAL A 107 -25.67 20.71 -28.09
CA VAL A 107 -25.51 21.73 -29.14
C VAL A 107 -26.16 21.27 -30.45
N LEU A 108 -25.97 20.01 -30.84
CA LEU A 108 -26.59 19.45 -32.05
C LEU A 108 -28.12 19.44 -31.93
N ALA A 109 -28.66 18.95 -30.81
CA ALA A 109 -30.09 18.89 -30.57
C ALA A 109 -30.74 20.28 -30.55
N PHE A 110 -30.08 21.30 -29.98
CA PHE A 110 -30.61 22.66 -29.96
C PHE A 110 -30.57 23.32 -31.35
N SER A 111 -29.49 23.08 -32.12
CA SER A 111 -29.34 23.59 -33.48
C SER A 111 -30.36 23.01 -34.45
N GLU A 112 -30.81 21.77 -34.25
CA GLU A 112 -31.83 21.12 -35.09
C GLU A 112 -33.26 21.56 -34.75
N ASN A 113 -33.55 21.82 -33.47
CA ASN A 113 -34.92 22.08 -32.99
C ASN A 113 -35.30 23.57 -32.95
N VAL A 114 -34.34 24.50 -33.01
CA VAL A 114 -34.61 25.95 -32.96
C VAL A 114 -34.09 26.63 -34.24
N PRO A 115 -34.96 27.09 -35.15
CA PRO A 115 -34.51 27.77 -36.37
C PRO A 115 -33.90 29.13 -36.03
N GLY A 116 -32.65 29.35 -36.46
CA GLY A 116 -31.97 30.66 -36.40
C GLY A 116 -30.90 30.80 -35.31
N THR A 117 -30.67 29.79 -34.47
CA THR A 117 -29.59 29.82 -33.48
C THR A 117 -28.28 29.29 -34.04
N SER A 118 -27.19 30.02 -33.81
CA SER A 118 -25.83 29.57 -34.15
C SER A 118 -25.25 28.72 -33.02
N ALA A 119 -24.30 27.82 -33.33
CA ALA A 119 -23.52 27.09 -32.33
C ALA A 119 -22.83 28.03 -31.32
N LYS A 120 -22.57 29.28 -31.73
CA LYS A 120 -22.03 30.33 -30.87
C LYS A 120 -23.01 30.77 -29.77
N ASP A 121 -24.29 30.90 -30.08
CA ASP A 121 -25.31 31.35 -29.14
C ASP A 121 -25.56 30.29 -28.05
N VAL A 122 -25.45 29.01 -28.42
CA VAL A 122 -25.54 27.88 -27.48
C VAL A 122 -24.33 27.85 -26.54
N MET A 123 -23.13 28.09 -27.06
CA MET A 123 -21.92 28.18 -26.21
C MET A 123 -22.01 29.35 -25.23
N ASP A 124 -22.51 30.52 -25.66
CA ASP A 124 -22.70 31.68 -24.79
C ASP A 124 -23.70 31.37 -23.65
N MET A 125 -24.79 30.65 -23.94
CA MET A 125 -25.76 30.22 -22.91
C MET A 125 -25.18 29.17 -21.93
N VAL A 126 -24.34 28.25 -22.42
CA VAL A 126 -23.62 27.29 -21.57
C VAL A 126 -22.63 28.00 -20.64
N LEU A 127 -21.90 29.00 -21.14
CA LEU A 127 -20.96 29.79 -20.32
C LEU A 127 -21.67 30.54 -19.18
N VAL A 128 -22.84 31.13 -19.46
CA VAL A 128 -23.66 31.80 -18.44
C VAL A 128 -24.16 30.80 -17.39
N THR A 129 -24.57 29.60 -17.81
CA THR A 129 -25.03 28.54 -16.87
C THR A 129 -23.88 28.06 -15.99
N GLN A 130 -22.70 27.80 -16.58
CA GLN A 130 -21.49 27.41 -15.85
C GLN A 130 -21.06 28.49 -14.85
N TYR A 131 -21.17 29.76 -15.22
CA TYR A 131 -20.92 30.89 -14.31
C TYR A 131 -21.85 30.86 -13.09
N PHE A 132 -23.14 30.59 -13.27
CA PHE A 132 -24.06 30.46 -12.14
C PHE A 132 -23.83 29.20 -11.30
N ASP A 133 -23.51 28.07 -11.91
CA ASP A 133 -23.21 26.83 -11.20
C ASP A 133 -21.92 26.95 -10.36
N THR A 134 -20.88 27.56 -10.93
CA THR A 134 -19.63 27.86 -10.18
C THR A 134 -19.90 28.83 -9.04
N MET A 135 -20.71 29.88 -9.23
CA MET A 135 -21.12 30.76 -8.13
C MET A 135 -21.91 29.99 -7.05
N LYS A 136 -22.78 29.06 -7.43
CA LYS A 136 -23.56 28.23 -6.50
C LYS A 136 -22.66 27.28 -5.71
N GLU A 137 -21.67 26.66 -6.35
CA GLU A 137 -20.71 25.76 -5.71
C GLU A 137 -19.79 26.51 -4.74
N ILE A 138 -19.32 27.70 -5.13
CA ILE A 138 -18.59 28.63 -4.26
C ILE A 138 -19.45 29.05 -3.07
N GLY A 139 -20.73 29.39 -3.28
CA GLY A 139 -21.67 29.77 -2.23
C GLY A 139 -22.06 28.63 -1.29
N ALA A 140 -22.07 27.38 -1.77
CA ALA A 140 -22.37 26.18 -0.98
C ALA A 140 -21.17 25.72 -0.15
N SER A 141 -19.93 26.00 -0.60
CA SER A 141 -18.72 25.71 0.16
C SER A 141 -18.59 26.69 1.34
N SER A 142 -19.07 26.27 2.52
CA SER A 142 -19.15 27.12 3.73
C SER A 142 -17.80 27.54 4.33
N LYS A 143 -16.65 27.25 3.69
CA LYS A 143 -15.31 27.63 4.14
C LYS A 143 -14.81 28.88 3.41
N SER A 144 -15.34 30.03 3.81
CA SER A 144 -14.65 31.33 3.84
C SER A 144 -13.78 31.70 2.63
N SER A 145 -14.39 32.10 1.51
CA SER A 145 -13.77 33.04 0.59
C SER A 145 -14.77 34.14 0.21
N SER A 146 -14.53 35.36 0.69
CA SER A 146 -15.25 36.53 0.21
C SER A 146 -14.79 36.83 -1.21
N VAL A 147 -15.46 36.25 -2.20
CA VAL A 147 -15.19 36.51 -3.62
C VAL A 147 -15.93 37.79 -4.01
N PHE A 148 -15.21 38.89 -4.24
CA PHE A 148 -15.78 40.12 -4.79
C PHE A 148 -16.05 39.93 -6.27
N ILE A 149 -17.32 39.73 -6.61
CA ILE A 149 -17.79 39.59 -7.98
C ILE A 149 -18.24 40.98 -8.46
N PRO A 150 -17.57 41.59 -9.45
CA PRO A 150 -18.04 42.83 -10.06
C PRO A 150 -19.36 42.52 -10.79
N HIS A 151 -20.50 42.87 -10.19
CA HIS A 151 -21.83 42.63 -10.74
C HIS A 151 -22.32 43.89 -11.46
N GLY A 152 -21.71 44.18 -12.61
CA GLY A 152 -22.22 45.15 -13.57
C GLY A 152 -22.71 44.42 -14.83
N PRO A 153 -23.73 44.92 -15.55
CA PRO A 153 -24.19 44.31 -16.81
C PRO A 153 -23.09 44.20 -17.89
N GLY A 154 -21.97 44.92 -17.75
CA GLY A 154 -20.78 44.82 -18.59
C GLY A 154 -19.72 43.79 -18.13
N ALA A 155 -19.79 43.29 -16.91
CA ALA A 155 -18.73 42.47 -16.32
C ALA A 155 -18.51 41.14 -17.04
N VAL A 156 -19.59 40.51 -17.54
CA VAL A 156 -19.49 39.28 -18.32
C VAL A 156 -18.81 39.52 -19.67
N LYS A 157 -19.08 40.68 -20.29
CA LYS A 157 -18.45 41.11 -21.55
C LYS A 157 -16.97 41.44 -21.35
N ASP A 158 -16.64 42.08 -20.22
CA ASP A 158 -15.27 42.44 -19.87
C ASP A 158 -14.43 41.20 -19.53
N ILE A 159 -14.99 40.22 -18.80
CA ILE A 159 -14.32 38.94 -18.52
C ILE A 159 -14.11 38.15 -19.83
N ALA A 160 -15.12 38.08 -20.69
CA ALA A 160 -14.98 37.41 -21.99
C ALA A 160 -13.94 38.08 -22.90
N ALA A 161 -13.87 39.42 -22.89
CA ALA A 161 -12.85 40.18 -23.61
C ALA A 161 -11.43 39.91 -23.06
N GLN A 162 -11.26 39.92 -21.74
CA GLN A 162 -9.96 39.65 -21.10
C GLN A 162 -9.45 38.23 -21.36
N ILE A 163 -10.32 37.22 -21.35
CA ILE A 163 -9.92 35.83 -21.69
C ILE A 163 -9.47 35.74 -23.16
N ARG A 164 -10.17 36.44 -24.06
CA ARG A 164 -9.85 36.46 -25.49
C ARG A 164 -8.53 37.17 -25.77
N ASP A 165 -8.29 38.31 -25.14
CA ASP A 165 -7.05 39.07 -25.29
C ASP A 165 -5.86 38.31 -24.68
N GLY A 166 -6.05 37.64 -23.54
CA GLY A 166 -5.05 36.76 -22.94
C GLY A 166 -4.65 35.59 -23.86
N GLN A 167 -5.61 34.97 -24.57
CA GLN A 167 -5.31 33.93 -25.55
C GLN A 167 -4.60 34.46 -26.80
N LEU A 168 -4.89 35.69 -27.23
CA LEU A 168 -4.21 36.33 -28.36
C LEU A 168 -2.76 36.73 -28.01
N GLN A 169 -2.54 37.22 -26.79
CA GLN A 169 -1.20 37.58 -26.29
C GLN A 169 -0.31 36.35 -26.10
N ALA A 170 -0.87 35.24 -25.62
CA ALA A 170 -0.16 33.96 -25.51
C ALA A 170 0.21 33.34 -26.87
N LYS A 171 -0.41 33.78 -27.97
CA LYS A 171 -0.13 33.31 -29.34
C LYS A 171 0.93 34.15 -30.06
N LEU A 172 1.32 35.29 -29.48
CA LEU A 172 2.32 36.24 -30.00
C LEU A 172 3.71 36.06 -29.35
N ILE A 173 3.85 35.09 -28.45
CA ILE A 173 5.11 34.58 -27.87
C ILE A 173 5.30 33.16 -28.40
#